data_AF-A0A2T7UY51-F1
#
_entry.id   AF-A0A2T7UY51-F1
#
_cell.length_a   1.000
_cell.length_b   1.000
_cell.length_c   1.000
_cell.angle_alpha   90.00
_cell.angle_beta   90.00
_cell.angle_gamma   90.00
#
_symmetry.space_group_name_H-M   'P 1'
#
loop_
_entity.id
_entity.type
_entity.pdbx_description
1 polymer ?
#
loop_
_entity_poly.entity_id
_entity_poly.type
_entity_poly.pdbx_seq_one_letter_code
_entity_poly.pdbx_strand_id
1 'polypeptide(L)'
;MVYWFNGELPKANGRCPPMTRSPSPDDRLKAIRGEVPGATGPLSALIVGQTWLWRWSGLVLGVMLALLIASLTLTPLPAERIMTGGIDKVYHFLGFAALIFPVILTDSRRWLWAVPLAVAYGGAIELIQPSVGRSADWLDFGANLTGVLAGAALAEILHDRIRDRFFAVETVDLPDADLEAEALRVEAMRAELVDELRVLLREELTGMRAGAAEASAPPEAEPPAATPAAPPAPRRH
;
A
#
# COMPACT_ATOMS: atom_id res chain seq x y z
N MET A 1 -15.64 61.69 18.47
CA MET A 1 -16.50 60.67 17.82
C MET A 1 -16.76 59.62 18.89
N VAL A 2 -17.92 59.48 19.56
CA VAL A 2 -19.33 59.39 19.09
C VAL A 2 -19.37 58.45 17.88
N TYR A 3 -19.85 57.20 17.99
CA TYR A 3 -21.25 56.83 18.27
C TYR A 3 -21.46 55.53 19.07
N TRP A 4 -22.58 55.57 19.80
CA TRP A 4 -23.38 54.53 20.44
C TRP A 4 -23.69 53.28 19.60
N PHE A 5 -23.84 52.12 20.25
CA PHE A 5 -24.90 51.16 19.90
C PHE A 5 -25.58 50.64 21.18
N ASN A 6 -26.86 51.00 21.31
CA ASN A 6 -27.78 50.48 22.32
C ASN A 6 -28.33 49.15 21.77
N GLY A 7 -28.19 48.06 22.51
CA GLY A 7 -28.73 46.76 22.15
C GLY A 7 -29.10 46.00 23.40
N GLU A 8 -30.39 45.88 23.64
CA GLU A 8 -31.01 45.22 24.79
C GLU A 8 -30.50 43.77 24.95
N LEU A 9 -30.19 43.36 26.18
CA LEU A 9 -29.95 41.95 26.49
C LEU A 9 -31.25 41.17 26.25
N PRO A 10 -31.26 40.14 25.38
CA PRO A 10 -32.46 39.34 25.19
C PRO A 10 -32.77 38.59 26.49
N LYS A 11 -33.97 38.81 27.03
CA LYS A 11 -34.53 38.01 28.12
C LYS A 11 -34.46 36.54 27.73
N ALA A 12 -33.62 35.76 28.42
CA ALA A 12 -33.54 34.33 28.26
C ALA A 12 -34.88 33.71 28.73
N ASN A 13 -35.78 33.48 27.77
CA ASN A 13 -36.95 32.64 27.97
C ASN A 13 -36.48 31.25 28.42
N GLY A 14 -36.95 30.80 29.58
CA GLY A 14 -36.61 29.51 30.20
C GLY A 14 -37.08 28.31 29.38
N ARG A 15 -36.42 28.04 28.26
CA ARG A 15 -36.47 26.74 27.58
C ARG A 15 -35.07 26.15 27.59
N CYS A 16 -34.92 25.07 28.35
CA CYS A 16 -33.76 24.19 28.20
C CYS A 16 -33.59 23.81 26.72
N PRO A 17 -32.37 23.83 26.17
CA PRO A 17 -32.13 23.21 24.88
C PRO A 17 -32.52 21.73 24.99
N PRO A 18 -33.16 21.13 23.96
CA PRO A 18 -33.46 19.72 23.99
C PRO A 18 -32.15 18.94 24.18
N MET A 19 -32.11 18.07 25.19
CA MET A 19 -30.98 17.16 25.37
C MET A 19 -30.81 16.37 24.08
N THR A 20 -29.74 16.67 23.34
CA THR A 20 -29.33 15.85 22.21
C THR A 20 -29.03 14.47 22.77
N ARG A 21 -29.72 13.46 22.26
CA ARG A 21 -29.59 12.07 22.68
C ARG A 21 -28.10 11.70 22.61
N SER A 22 -27.55 11.15 23.69
CA SER A 22 -26.18 10.62 23.66
C SER A 22 -26.05 9.62 22.50
N PRO A 23 -24.99 9.70 21.67
CA PRO A 23 -24.83 8.79 20.54
C PRO A 23 -24.95 7.35 21.01
N SER A 24 -25.75 6.54 20.32
CA SER A 24 -25.94 5.15 20.70
C SER A 24 -24.60 4.40 20.62
N PRO A 25 -24.42 3.30 21.36
CA PRO A 25 -23.20 2.49 21.26
C PRO A 25 -22.87 2.10 19.82
N ASP A 26 -23.90 1.86 19.00
CA ASP A 26 -23.77 1.54 17.58
C ASP A 26 -23.27 2.73 16.76
N ASP A 27 -23.70 3.95 17.08
CA ASP A 27 -23.21 5.18 16.43
C ASP A 27 -21.74 5.44 16.78
N ARG A 28 -21.34 5.13 18.02
CA ARG A 28 -19.94 5.22 18.46
C ARG A 28 -19.07 4.16 17.79
N LEU A 29 -19.58 2.93 17.68
CA LEU A 29 -18.90 1.84 16.98
C LEU A 29 -18.69 2.17 15.50
N LYS A 30 -19.69 2.74 14.83
CA LYS A 30 -19.57 3.19 13.42
C LYS A 30 -18.54 4.31 13.25
N ALA A 31 -18.51 5.27 14.19
CA ALA A 31 -17.53 6.35 14.17
C ALA A 31 -16.09 5.84 14.40
N ILE A 32 -15.89 4.88 15.32
CA ILE A 32 -14.58 4.26 15.59
C ILE A 32 -14.13 3.37 14.41
N ARG A 33 -15.07 2.70 13.73
CA ARG A 33 -14.77 1.82 12.60
C ARG A 33 -14.42 2.56 11.31
N GLY A 34 -14.54 3.90 11.28
CA GLY A 34 -14.26 4.69 10.08
C GLY A 34 -15.18 4.34 8.89
N GLU A 35 -16.31 3.69 9.13
CA GLU A 35 -17.27 3.36 8.08
C GLU A 35 -18.11 4.58 7.76
N VAL A 36 -17.55 5.50 6.97
CA VAL A 36 -18.35 6.44 6.18
C VAL A 36 -19.03 5.62 5.08
N PRO A 37 -20.35 5.38 5.11
CA PRO A 37 -21.03 4.63 4.07
C PRO A 37 -21.01 5.47 2.79
N GLY A 38 -20.11 5.16 1.87
CA GLY A 38 -19.97 5.85 0.57
C GLY A 38 -18.57 6.33 0.19
N ALA A 39 -17.54 6.13 1.01
CA ALA A 39 -16.18 6.63 0.73
C ALA A 39 -15.31 5.76 -0.20
N THR A 40 -15.89 4.85 -0.98
CA THR A 40 -15.26 4.29 -2.18
C THR A 40 -16.14 4.59 -3.38
N GLY A 41 -16.07 5.83 -3.85
CA GLY A 41 -16.87 6.27 -5.01
C GLY A 41 -16.56 5.46 -6.27
N PRO A 42 -17.49 5.37 -7.24
CA PRO A 42 -17.28 4.70 -8.54
C PRO A 42 -16.07 5.27 -9.31
N LEU A 43 -15.66 6.51 -9.01
CA LEU A 43 -14.48 7.15 -9.58
C LEU A 43 -13.16 6.50 -9.14
N SER A 44 -13.01 6.05 -7.89
CA SER A 44 -11.78 5.37 -7.46
C SER A 44 -11.68 3.98 -8.10
N ALA A 45 -12.81 3.27 -8.27
CA ALA A 45 -12.86 2.02 -9.02
C ALA A 45 -12.49 2.20 -10.51
N LEU A 46 -12.94 3.28 -11.15
CA LEU A 46 -12.57 3.61 -12.54
C LEU A 46 -11.09 3.98 -12.70
N ILE A 47 -10.52 4.75 -11.76
CA ILE A 47 -9.08 5.12 -11.77
C ILE A 47 -8.19 3.90 -11.54
N VAL A 48 -8.57 3.01 -10.62
CA VAL A 48 -7.89 1.72 -10.40
C VAL A 48 -7.98 0.84 -11.66
N GLY A 49 -9.12 0.79 -12.33
CA GLY A 49 -9.28 0.10 -13.62
C GLY A 49 -8.39 0.68 -14.72
N GLN A 50 -8.29 2.00 -14.82
CA GLN A 50 -7.49 2.69 -15.83
C GLN A 50 -5.98 2.44 -15.67
N THR A 51 -5.46 2.51 -14.43
CA THR A 51 -4.04 2.25 -14.14
C THR A 51 -3.68 0.78 -14.29
N TRP A 52 -4.61 -0.12 -13.97
CA TRP A 52 -4.48 -1.55 -14.23
C TRP A 52 -4.38 -1.82 -15.74
N LEU A 53 -5.29 -1.29 -16.55
CA LEU A 53 -5.26 -1.45 -18.02
C LEU A 53 -3.95 -0.93 -18.64
N TRP A 54 -3.46 0.22 -18.18
CA TRP A 54 -2.18 0.79 -18.62
C TRP A 54 -0.98 -0.11 -18.30
N ARG A 55 -0.93 -0.67 -17.09
CA ARG A 55 0.15 -1.60 -16.70
C ARG A 55 0.13 -2.88 -17.53
N TRP A 56 -1.07 -3.38 -17.84
CA TRP A 56 -1.23 -4.60 -18.63
C TRP A 56 -0.95 -4.39 -20.12
N SER A 57 -1.29 -3.23 -20.69
CA SER A 57 -1.04 -2.95 -22.10
C SER A 57 0.44 -3.03 -22.47
N GLY A 58 1.34 -2.57 -21.58
CA GLY A 58 2.78 -2.68 -21.80
C GLY A 58 3.29 -4.13 -21.84
N LEU A 59 2.74 -5.01 -21.00
CA LEU A 59 3.08 -6.44 -21.01
C LEU A 59 2.55 -7.13 -22.26
N VAL A 60 1.28 -6.87 -22.62
CA VAL A 60 0.66 -7.44 -23.82
C VAL A 60 1.44 -7.03 -25.07
N LEU A 61 1.77 -5.74 -25.19
CA LEU A 61 2.56 -5.25 -26.32
C LEU A 61 3.97 -5.86 -26.33
N GLY A 62 4.63 -5.96 -25.17
CA GLY A 62 5.93 -6.63 -25.05
C GLY A 62 5.88 -8.10 -25.50
N VAL A 63 4.87 -8.86 -25.06
CA VAL A 63 4.69 -10.25 -25.49
C VAL A 63 4.43 -10.34 -26.99
N MET A 64 3.57 -9.49 -27.54
CA MET A 64 3.33 -9.46 -28.99
C MET A 64 4.59 -9.16 -29.79
N LEU A 65 5.39 -8.18 -29.34
CA LEU A 65 6.67 -7.86 -29.97
C LEU A 65 7.68 -8.99 -29.84
N ALA A 66 7.74 -9.67 -28.69
CA ALA A 66 8.60 -10.83 -28.51
C ALA A 66 8.25 -11.92 -29.54
N LEU A 67 6.97 -12.28 -29.63
CA LEU A 67 6.49 -13.28 -30.60
C LEU A 67 6.78 -12.88 -32.05
N LEU A 68 6.61 -11.59 -32.39
CA LEU A 68 6.94 -11.07 -33.70
C LEU A 68 8.44 -11.21 -34.00
N ILE A 69 9.31 -10.85 -33.06
CA ILE A 69 10.77 -10.98 -33.19
C ILE A 69 11.16 -12.45 -33.37
N ALA A 70 10.64 -13.37 -32.55
CA ALA A 70 10.89 -14.81 -32.71
C ALA A 70 10.44 -15.30 -34.09
N SER A 71 9.26 -14.89 -34.54
CA SER A 71 8.74 -15.30 -35.86
C SER A 71 9.63 -14.82 -37.00
N LEU A 72 10.13 -13.58 -36.93
CA LEU A 72 11.01 -12.99 -37.96
C LEU A 72 12.44 -13.57 -37.95
N THR A 73 12.96 -13.91 -36.77
CA THR A 73 14.34 -14.38 -36.60
C THR A 73 14.47 -15.90 -36.76
N LEU A 74 13.46 -16.66 -36.35
CA LEU A 74 13.47 -18.13 -36.39
C LEU A 74 12.79 -18.72 -37.63
N THR A 75 12.25 -17.88 -38.52
CA THR A 75 11.79 -18.36 -39.83
C THR A 75 13.00 -18.77 -40.68
N PRO A 76 12.98 -19.96 -41.29
CA PRO A 76 14.04 -20.41 -42.19
C PRO A 76 14.13 -19.43 -43.37
N LEU A 77 15.27 -18.76 -43.52
CA LEU A 77 15.54 -17.97 -44.72
C LEU A 77 16.33 -18.81 -45.73
N PRO A 78 15.98 -18.74 -47.02
CA PRO A 78 16.83 -19.29 -48.07
C PRO A 78 18.18 -18.56 -48.04
N ALA A 79 19.27 -19.32 -48.15
CA ALA A 79 20.67 -18.88 -48.00
C ALA A 79 21.09 -17.69 -48.90
N GLU A 80 20.25 -17.33 -49.87
CA GLU A 80 20.47 -16.28 -50.86
C GLU A 80 20.06 -14.88 -50.36
N ARG A 81 19.32 -14.78 -49.25
CA ARG A 81 18.94 -13.51 -48.59
C ARG A 81 19.80 -13.20 -47.37
N ILE A 82 21.12 -13.18 -47.57
CA ILE A 82 22.01 -12.54 -46.59
C ILE A 82 21.80 -11.03 -46.75
N MET A 83 21.26 -10.36 -45.74
CA MET A 83 21.17 -8.90 -45.69
C MET A 83 22.58 -8.33 -45.51
N THR A 84 23.34 -8.30 -46.61
CA THR A 84 24.70 -7.78 -46.66
C THR A 84 24.68 -6.26 -46.55
N GLY A 85 24.89 -5.72 -45.33
CA GLY A 85 25.00 -4.27 -45.16
C GLY A 85 24.95 -3.72 -43.74
N GLY A 86 24.95 -4.56 -42.68
CA GLY A 86 24.91 -4.08 -41.29
C GLY A 86 23.57 -3.47 -40.85
N ILE A 87 22.63 -3.27 -41.77
CA ILE A 87 21.23 -2.87 -41.49
C ILE A 87 20.54 -3.90 -40.59
N ASP A 88 20.93 -5.18 -40.69
CA ASP A 88 20.44 -6.26 -39.83
C ASP A 88 20.59 -5.92 -38.33
N LYS A 89 21.76 -5.40 -37.95
CA LYS A 89 22.06 -4.96 -36.57
C LYS A 89 21.16 -3.81 -36.11
N VAL A 90 20.77 -2.93 -37.04
CA VAL A 90 19.83 -1.85 -36.73
C VAL A 90 18.44 -2.40 -36.43
N TYR A 91 18.00 -3.44 -37.16
CA TYR A 91 16.74 -4.12 -36.86
C TYR A 91 16.78 -4.84 -35.52
N HIS A 92 17.89 -5.50 -35.19
CA HIS A 92 18.11 -6.12 -33.89
C HIS A 92 18.05 -5.09 -32.76
N PHE A 93 18.81 -3.99 -32.89
CA PHE A 93 18.80 -2.89 -31.94
C PHE A 93 17.39 -2.29 -31.76
N LEU A 94 16.73 -1.91 -32.85
CA LEU A 94 15.41 -1.29 -32.80
C LEU A 94 14.33 -2.25 -32.30
N GLY A 95 14.41 -3.53 -32.68
CA GLY A 95 13.47 -4.57 -32.25
C GLY A 95 13.52 -4.76 -30.74
N PHE A 96 14.71 -4.91 -30.16
CA PHE A 96 14.88 -5.08 -28.72
C PHE A 96 14.64 -3.79 -27.93
N ALA A 97 14.97 -2.63 -28.49
CA ALA A 97 14.59 -1.34 -27.90
C ALA A 97 13.06 -1.20 -27.85
N ALA A 98 12.36 -1.50 -28.94
CA ALA A 98 10.90 -1.46 -29.01
C ALA A 98 10.24 -2.50 -28.10
N LEU A 99 10.85 -3.68 -27.94
CA LEU A 99 10.36 -4.74 -27.05
C LEU A 99 10.30 -4.29 -25.59
N ILE A 100 11.41 -3.75 -25.08
CA ILE A 100 11.53 -3.42 -23.66
C ILE A 100 10.85 -2.11 -23.28
N PHE A 101 10.80 -1.17 -24.22
CA PHE A 101 10.29 0.18 -24.00
C PHE A 101 8.88 0.23 -23.38
N PRO A 102 7.82 -0.40 -23.96
CA PRO A 102 6.47 -0.33 -23.39
C PRO A 102 6.34 -1.09 -22.07
N VAL A 103 7.18 -2.11 -21.85
CA VAL A 103 7.18 -2.90 -20.60
C VAL A 103 7.61 -2.03 -19.43
N ILE A 104 8.68 -1.24 -19.60
CA ILE A 104 9.24 -0.36 -18.56
C ILE A 104 8.49 0.96 -18.48
N LEU A 105 8.05 1.53 -19.61
CA LEU A 105 7.31 2.80 -19.64
C LEU A 105 6.02 2.73 -18.81
N THR A 106 5.33 1.59 -18.87
CA THR A 106 4.08 1.37 -18.14
C THR A 106 4.28 1.08 -16.65
N ASP A 107 5.47 0.62 -16.25
CA ASP A 107 5.84 0.34 -14.86
C ASP A 107 7.36 0.21 -14.72
N SER A 108 8.03 1.30 -14.31
CA SER A 108 9.51 1.36 -14.22
C SER A 108 10.09 0.30 -13.26
N ARG A 109 9.32 -0.15 -12.25
CA ARG A 109 9.73 -1.25 -11.35
C ARG A 109 10.06 -2.56 -12.08
N ARG A 110 9.56 -2.74 -13.30
CA ARG A 110 9.82 -3.94 -14.11
C ARG A 110 11.24 -4.00 -14.65
N TRP A 111 11.97 -2.89 -14.66
CA TRP A 111 13.37 -2.84 -15.11
C TRP A 111 14.21 -4.01 -14.58
N LEU A 112 14.13 -4.25 -13.26
CA LEU A 112 14.96 -5.23 -12.54
C LEU A 112 14.85 -6.66 -13.08
N TRP A 113 13.70 -7.05 -13.62
CA TRP A 113 13.49 -8.39 -14.15
C TRP A 113 13.30 -8.41 -15.68
N ALA A 114 12.75 -7.35 -16.28
CA ALA A 114 12.45 -7.31 -17.71
C ALA A 114 13.71 -7.16 -18.56
N VAL A 115 14.70 -6.37 -18.10
CA VAL A 115 15.99 -6.21 -18.78
C VAL A 115 16.76 -7.55 -18.85
N PRO A 116 17.05 -8.24 -17.73
CA PRO A 116 17.76 -9.53 -17.81
C PRO A 116 16.97 -10.58 -18.60
N LEU A 117 15.64 -10.57 -18.52
CA LEU A 117 14.79 -11.47 -19.31
C LEU A 117 14.90 -11.20 -20.81
N ALA A 118 14.87 -9.93 -21.24
CA ALA A 118 15.01 -9.56 -22.64
C ALA A 118 16.41 -9.87 -23.18
N VAL A 119 17.46 -9.68 -22.38
CA VAL A 119 18.82 -10.07 -22.76
C VAL A 119 18.94 -11.59 -22.91
N ALA A 120 18.40 -12.36 -21.95
CA ALA A 120 18.37 -13.82 -22.03
C ALA A 120 17.57 -14.30 -23.25
N TYR A 121 16.47 -13.62 -23.58
CA TYR A 121 15.66 -13.89 -24.75
C TYR A 121 16.44 -13.68 -26.05
N GLY A 122 17.16 -12.56 -26.20
CA GLY A 122 18.03 -12.32 -27.36
C GLY A 122 19.16 -13.33 -27.48
N GLY A 123 19.77 -13.73 -26.36
CA GLY A 123 20.76 -14.82 -26.36
C GLY A 123 20.17 -16.17 -26.76
N ALA A 124 18.95 -16.48 -26.31
CA ALA A 124 18.26 -17.71 -26.68
C ALA A 124 17.94 -17.77 -28.18
N ILE A 125 17.49 -16.67 -28.78
CA ILE A 125 17.26 -16.61 -30.23
C ILE A 125 18.56 -16.91 -30.98
N GLU A 126 19.68 -16.30 -30.59
CA GLU A 126 20.95 -16.47 -31.29
C GLU A 126 21.53 -17.88 -31.14
N LEU A 127 21.25 -18.56 -30.03
CA LEU A 127 21.57 -19.97 -29.85
C LEU A 127 20.68 -20.90 -30.69
N ILE A 128 19.43 -20.53 -30.95
CA ILE A 128 18.47 -21.34 -31.71
C ILE A 128 18.63 -21.13 -33.23
N GLN A 129 19.01 -19.93 -33.68
CA GLN A 129 19.19 -19.56 -35.09
C GLN A 129 20.00 -20.58 -35.93
N PRO A 130 21.13 -21.15 -35.45
CA PRO A 130 21.86 -22.23 -36.13
C PRO A 130 21.01 -23.46 -36.46
N SER A 131 20.04 -23.79 -35.61
CA SER A 131 19.18 -24.96 -35.78
C SER A 131 18.14 -24.78 -36.89
N VAL A 132 17.88 -23.55 -37.32
CA VAL A 132 16.94 -23.21 -38.41
C VAL A 132 17.67 -22.81 -39.71
N GLY A 133 18.99 -23.05 -39.78
CA GLY A 133 19.81 -22.78 -40.97
C GLY A 133 20.31 -21.34 -41.09
N ARG A 134 20.35 -20.57 -40.00
CA ARG A 134 20.91 -19.21 -39.96
C ARG A 134 22.22 -19.16 -39.17
N SER A 135 23.11 -18.22 -39.45
CA SER A 135 24.35 -18.05 -38.68
C SER A 135 24.08 -17.31 -37.38
N ALA A 136 24.59 -17.81 -36.26
CA ALA A 136 24.69 -17.02 -35.03
C ALA A 136 25.78 -15.96 -35.20
N ASP A 137 25.44 -14.68 -34.99
CA ASP A 137 26.41 -13.58 -34.92
C ASP A 137 26.40 -12.94 -33.53
N TRP A 138 27.57 -12.91 -32.90
CA TRP A 138 27.78 -12.24 -31.61
C TRP A 138 27.50 -10.73 -31.70
N LEU A 139 27.62 -10.13 -32.89
CA LEU A 139 27.30 -8.72 -33.10
C LEU A 139 25.80 -8.46 -33.09
N ASP A 140 24.96 -9.42 -33.49
CA ASP A 140 23.51 -9.31 -33.39
C ASP A 140 23.07 -9.42 -31.92
N PHE A 141 23.70 -10.31 -31.15
CA PHE A 141 23.53 -10.33 -29.70
C PHE A 141 23.94 -8.99 -29.04
N GLY A 142 25.06 -8.40 -29.46
CA GLY A 142 25.49 -7.07 -29.01
C GLY A 142 24.49 -5.96 -29.37
N ALA A 143 23.91 -6.01 -30.56
CA ALA A 143 22.86 -5.10 -31.00
C ALA A 143 21.58 -5.27 -30.16
N ASN A 144 21.18 -6.51 -29.86
CA ASN A 144 20.05 -6.79 -28.97
C ASN A 144 20.29 -6.20 -27.58
N LEU A 145 21.46 -6.46 -26.97
CA LEU A 145 21.81 -5.97 -25.64
C LEU A 145 21.79 -4.44 -25.58
N THR A 146 22.44 -3.77 -26.52
CA THR A 146 22.46 -2.30 -26.58
C THR A 146 21.08 -1.72 -26.85
N GLY A 147 20.27 -2.38 -27.67
CA GLY A 147 18.87 -2.03 -27.90
C GLY A 147 18.03 -2.12 -26.63
N VAL A 148 18.16 -3.21 -25.85
CA VAL A 148 17.49 -3.35 -24.56
C VAL A 148 17.88 -2.20 -23.63
N LEU A 149 19.18 -1.95 -23.43
CA LEU A 149 19.63 -0.91 -22.52
C LEU A 149 19.15 0.49 -22.94
N ALA A 150 19.24 0.81 -24.24
CA ALA A 150 18.81 2.10 -24.77
C ALA A 150 17.29 2.29 -24.67
N GLY A 151 16.50 1.28 -25.06
CA GLY A 151 15.04 1.33 -24.97
C GLY A 151 14.56 1.42 -23.53
N ALA A 152 15.23 0.72 -22.62
CA ALA A 152 14.93 0.75 -21.21
C ALA A 152 15.25 2.15 -20.62
N ALA A 153 16.43 2.71 -20.89
CA ALA A 153 16.81 4.04 -20.42
C ALA A 153 15.87 5.13 -20.94
N LEU A 154 15.48 5.05 -22.22
CA LEU A 154 14.50 5.96 -22.80
C LEU A 154 13.13 5.85 -22.13
N ALA A 155 12.70 4.63 -21.79
CA ALA A 155 11.44 4.39 -21.09
C ALA A 155 11.44 4.98 -19.68
N GLU A 156 12.53 4.88 -18.93
CA GLU A 156 12.62 5.51 -17.59
C GLU A 156 12.56 7.03 -17.68
N ILE A 157 13.34 7.65 -18.56
CA ILE A 157 13.34 9.10 -18.76
C ILE A 157 11.93 9.61 -19.09
N LEU A 158 11.20 8.88 -19.95
CA LEU A 158 9.82 9.24 -20.30
C LEU A 158 8.84 8.95 -19.16
N HIS A 159 9.01 7.85 -18.44
CA HIS A 159 8.19 7.50 -17.29
C HIS A 159 8.24 8.58 -16.21
N ASP A 160 9.44 9.08 -15.90
CA ASP A 160 9.64 10.15 -14.93
C ASP A 160 9.01 11.45 -15.42
N ARG A 161 9.22 11.83 -16.68
CA ARG A 161 8.58 13.02 -17.27
C ARG A 161 7.05 12.96 -17.29
N ILE A 162 6.47 11.77 -17.50
CA ILE A 162 5.01 11.58 -17.48
C ILE A 162 4.51 11.64 -16.03
N ARG A 163 5.22 11.04 -15.07
CA ARG A 163 4.88 11.16 -13.65
C ARG A 163 4.88 12.61 -13.20
N ASP A 164 5.92 13.37 -13.52
CA ASP A 164 6.07 14.76 -13.09
C ASP A 164 4.98 15.65 -13.68
N ARG A 165 4.60 15.45 -14.95
CA ARG A 165 3.57 16.29 -15.60
C ARG A 165 2.15 15.99 -15.18
N PHE A 166 1.85 14.78 -14.72
CA PHE A 166 0.50 14.38 -14.34
C PHE A 166 0.28 14.33 -12.82
N PHE A 167 1.33 14.19 -12.01
CA PHE A 167 1.22 13.98 -10.55
C PHE A 167 1.92 15.04 -9.69
N ALA A 168 2.57 16.07 -10.26
CA ALA A 168 3.17 17.17 -9.48
C ALA A 168 2.17 18.10 -8.76
N VAL A 169 0.86 17.81 -8.77
CA VAL A 169 -0.15 18.59 -8.05
C VAL A 169 -0.49 17.98 -6.67
N GLU A 170 0.08 16.83 -6.29
CA GLU A 170 -0.28 16.16 -5.04
C GLU A 170 0.92 15.75 -4.17
N THR A 171 1.97 16.57 -4.17
CA THR A 171 2.88 16.65 -3.03
C THR A 171 2.85 18.08 -2.55
N VAL A 172 2.10 18.33 -1.47
CA VAL A 172 2.29 19.56 -0.72
C VAL A 172 3.73 19.51 -0.21
N ASP A 173 4.63 20.25 -0.86
CA ASP A 173 5.97 20.52 -0.37
C ASP A 173 5.83 21.35 0.91
N LEU A 174 5.54 20.66 2.02
CA LEU A 174 5.70 21.22 3.35
C LEU A 174 7.20 21.48 3.52
N PRO A 175 7.66 22.73 3.76
CA PRO A 175 9.07 23.03 3.95
C PRO A 175 9.68 22.12 5.02
N ASP A 176 10.96 21.75 4.92
CA ASP A 176 11.60 20.72 5.77
C ASP A 176 11.30 20.87 7.29
N ALA A 177 11.13 22.09 7.76
CA ALA A 177 10.74 22.40 9.14
C ALA A 177 9.36 21.82 9.54
N ASP A 178 8.41 21.75 8.62
CA ASP A 178 7.08 21.20 8.84
C ASP A 178 7.11 19.66 8.87
N LEU A 179 7.98 19.02 8.07
CA LEU A 179 8.21 17.56 8.12
C LEU A 179 8.86 17.12 9.43
N GLU A 180 9.86 17.87 9.91
CA GLU A 180 10.47 17.62 11.23
C GLU A 180 9.46 17.84 12.37
N ALA A 181 8.62 18.87 12.27
CA ALA A 181 7.56 19.13 13.24
C ALA A 181 6.48 18.05 13.23
N GLU A 182 6.08 17.54 12.06
CA GLU A 182 5.14 16.43 11.94
C GLU A 182 5.74 15.11 12.44
N ALA A 183 7.00 14.82 12.14
CA ALA A 183 7.70 13.66 12.67
C ALA A 183 7.76 13.69 14.20
N LEU A 184 8.12 14.83 14.79
CA LEU A 184 8.08 15.04 16.24
C LEU A 184 6.68 14.86 16.83
N ARG A 185 5.63 15.36 16.17
CA ARG A 185 4.23 15.16 16.60
C ARG A 185 3.82 13.69 16.55
N VAL A 186 4.19 12.98 15.49
CA VAL A 186 3.88 11.56 15.33
C VAL A 186 4.64 10.71 16.36
N GLU A 187 5.90 11.06 16.64
CA GLU A 187 6.69 10.39 17.69
C GLU A 187 6.12 10.65 19.09
N ALA A 188 5.69 11.88 19.37
CA ALA A 188 5.01 12.21 20.63
C ALA A 188 3.70 11.42 20.78
N MET A 189 2.86 11.40 19.74
CA MET A 189 1.60 10.64 19.76
C MET A 189 1.85 9.13 19.91
N ARG A 190 2.89 8.60 19.25
CA ARG A 190 3.31 7.20 19.42
C ARG A 190 3.77 6.92 20.84
N ALA A 191 4.50 7.84 21.48
CA ALA A 191 4.98 7.69 22.85
C ALA A 191 3.82 7.68 23.86
N GLU A 192 2.87 8.61 23.72
CA GLU A 192 1.66 8.67 24.56
C GLU A 192 0.83 7.38 24.45
N LEU A 193 0.56 6.92 23.22
CA LEU A 193 -0.17 5.66 22.99
C LEU A 193 0.54 4.45 23.61
N VAL A 194 1.86 4.38 23.48
CA VAL A 194 2.64 3.27 24.06
C VAL A 194 2.63 3.32 25.58
N ASP A 195 2.62 4.50 26.18
CA ASP A 195 2.56 4.65 27.64
C ASP A 195 1.18 4.28 28.19
N GLU A 196 0.11 4.73 27.53
CA GLU A 196 -1.27 4.38 27.88
C GLU A 196 -1.48 2.85 27.79
N LEU A 197 -0.93 2.21 26.76
CA LEU A 197 -0.97 0.75 26.62
C LEU A 197 -0.20 0.03 27.74
N ARG A 198 0.93 0.58 28.20
CA ARG A 198 1.72 0.02 29.31
C ARG A 198 0.97 0.12 30.64
N VAL A 199 0.26 1.21 30.88
CA VAL A 199 -0.53 1.41 32.09
C VAL A 199 -1.65 0.38 32.14
N LEU A 200 -2.44 0.27 31.07
CA LEU A 200 -3.54 -0.71 30.97
C LEU A 200 -3.03 -2.15 31.16
N LEU A 201 -1.89 -2.50 30.56
CA LEU A 201 -1.30 -3.83 30.71
C LEU A 201 -0.89 -4.13 32.16
N ARG A 202 -0.36 -3.13 32.89
CA ARG A 202 -0.02 -3.31 34.32
C ARG A 202 -1.27 -3.47 35.17
N GLU A 203 -2.32 -2.70 34.91
CA GLU A 203 -3.59 -2.81 35.64
C GLU A 203 -4.20 -4.19 35.45
N GLU A 204 -4.26 -4.68 34.21
CA GLU A 204 -4.75 -6.03 33.89
C GLU A 204 -3.89 -7.14 34.52
N LEU A 205 -2.56 -7.04 34.42
CA LEU A 205 -1.66 -8.01 35.06
C LEU A 205 -1.81 -8.03 36.58
N THR A 206 -2.02 -6.86 37.20
CA THR A 206 -2.23 -6.75 38.64
C THR A 206 -3.60 -7.31 39.03
N GLY A 207 -4.65 -7.05 38.23
CA GLY A 207 -5.97 -7.62 38.38
C GLY A 207 -5.96 -9.16 38.28
N MET A 208 -5.27 -9.72 37.29
CA MET A 208 -5.09 -11.17 37.17
C MET A 208 -4.33 -11.77 38.35
N ARG A 209 -3.29 -11.08 38.84
CA ARG A 209 -2.52 -11.54 40.01
C ARG A 209 -3.33 -11.49 41.30
N ALA A 210 -4.15 -10.46 41.49
CA ALA A 210 -5.06 -10.37 42.63
C ALA A 210 -6.14 -11.47 42.58
N GLY A 211 -6.74 -11.71 41.41
CA GLY A 211 -7.69 -12.82 41.22
C GLY A 211 -7.07 -14.19 41.45
N ALA A 212 -5.81 -14.41 41.06
CA ALA A 212 -5.10 -15.65 41.36
C ALA A 212 -4.78 -15.82 42.86
N ALA A 213 -4.52 -14.72 43.58
CA ALA A 213 -4.32 -14.74 45.02
C ALA A 213 -5.62 -15.04 45.78
N GLU A 214 -6.76 -14.50 45.33
CA GLU A 214 -8.07 -14.76 45.92
C GLU A 214 -8.53 -16.21 45.66
N ALA A 215 -8.26 -16.76 44.47
CA ALA A 215 -8.53 -18.16 44.14
C ALA A 215 -7.65 -19.17 44.90
N SER A 216 -6.57 -18.72 45.56
CA SER A 216 -5.67 -19.58 46.36
C SER A 216 -5.79 -19.36 47.87
N ALA A 217 -6.73 -18.52 48.32
CA ALA A 217 -7.04 -18.36 49.74
C ALA A 217 -7.69 -19.64 50.30
N PRO A 218 -7.17 -20.23 51.40
CA PRO A 218 -7.81 -21.36 52.07
C PRO A 218 -9.22 -20.96 52.58
N PRO A 219 -10.20 -21.88 52.60
CA PRO A 219 -11.53 -21.57 53.12
C PRO A 219 -11.41 -21.11 54.58
N GLU A 220 -11.96 -19.93 54.88
CA GLU A 220 -12.04 -19.39 56.24
C GLU A 220 -12.70 -20.43 57.15
N ALA A 221 -12.01 -20.80 58.22
CA ALA A 221 -12.53 -21.69 59.24
C ALA A 221 -13.74 -21.05 59.92
N GLU A 222 -14.89 -21.70 59.79
CA GLU A 222 -16.15 -21.37 60.42
C GLU A 222 -15.95 -21.21 61.95
N PRO A 223 -16.30 -20.06 62.56
CA PRO A 223 -16.16 -19.90 64.01
C PRO A 223 -17.13 -20.85 64.73
N PRO A 224 -16.73 -21.45 65.87
CA PRO A 224 -17.54 -22.46 66.55
C PRO A 224 -18.90 -21.89 66.97
N ALA A 225 -19.95 -22.62 66.63
CA ALA A 225 -21.34 -22.30 66.92
C ALA A 225 -21.55 -21.92 68.40
N ALA A 226 -22.19 -20.77 68.62
CA ALA A 226 -22.63 -20.34 69.93
C ALA A 226 -23.66 -21.35 70.49
N THR A 227 -23.34 -21.95 71.64
CA THR A 227 -24.26 -22.79 72.41
C THR A 227 -25.49 -21.99 72.82
N PRO A 228 -26.73 -22.46 72.56
CA PRO A 228 -27.93 -21.74 72.95
C PRO A 228 -28.10 -21.72 74.47
N ALA A 229 -28.41 -20.54 75.01
CA ALA A 229 -28.74 -20.34 76.42
C ALA A 229 -29.97 -21.16 76.83
N ALA A 230 -29.89 -21.79 78.00
CA ALA A 230 -30.97 -22.58 78.59
C ALA A 230 -32.20 -21.72 78.97
N PRO A 231 -33.44 -22.24 78.83
CA PRO A 231 -34.66 -21.49 79.12
C PRO A 231 -34.89 -21.31 80.64
N PRO A 232 -35.58 -20.23 81.05
CA PRO A 232 -35.83 -19.95 82.47
C PRO A 232 -36.84 -20.94 83.07
N ALA A 233 -36.55 -21.38 84.30
CA ALA A 233 -37.38 -22.30 85.08
C ALA A 233 -38.75 -21.69 85.46
N PRO A 234 -39.81 -22.52 85.58
CA PRO A 234 -41.17 -22.02 85.79
C PRO A 234 -41.41 -21.52 87.22
N ARG A 235 -42.07 -20.36 87.32
CA ARG A 235 -42.61 -19.83 88.59
C ARG A 235 -43.65 -20.80 89.15
N ARG A 236 -43.52 -21.18 90.42
CA ARG A 236 -44.60 -21.76 91.22
C ARG A 236 -45.12 -20.71 92.21
N HIS A 237 -46.44 -20.79 92.40
CA HIS A 237 -47.39 -19.89 93.08
C HIS A 237 -46.89 -19.16 94.32
#